data_AF-A0A3A9VKS7-F1
#
_entry.id   AF-A0A3A9VKS7-F1
#
_cell.length_a   1.000
_cell.length_b   1.000
_cell.length_c   1.000
_cell.angle_alpha   90.00
_cell.angle_beta   90.00
_cell.angle_gamma   90.00
#
_symmetry.space_group_name_H-M   'P 1'
#
loop_
_entity.id
_entity.type
_entity.pdbx_description
1 polymer ?
#
loop_
_entity_poly.entity_id
_entity_poly.type
_entity_poly.pdbx_seq_one_letter_code
_entity_poly.pdbx_strand_id
1 'polypeptide(L)'
;MKQNYILHYCLIALFLAFSSCSKDESDITEQQPESVVAEPDFVENDGSQGLEGDEKRAEEEEAPLLTETNQKGYWNYDYTLLKPSELSQSDVKNLRCKESKVMPLLVGQNKKKVGKVIVSNDDENLYLTFKADKNKFMKKVYLYIGEKGNIPFYSNGFPKLWKFNFKAFPYYFGGTKKATYVIPLSSINLDCFEIVAYSKVYDKDSNCLYSAFAYNKNLTQEYYYSYYSGCFYYKDWVRSFEYCVQKCEAECIQAYGYHDACGICENDVFNTFLAYGFIAGQGERGFNIEILTNPNGCDISNSTEVGRINVSSISETKLRIKYELDAGYEMCELSFNYGAFRFTTPNNVSQQFDTPTTTYSFEIDKLTGTNIYMNSEAKITEVSN
;
A
#
# COMPACT_ATOMS: atom_id res chain seq x y z
N MET A 1 9.36 -69.54 -16.52
CA MET A 1 10.21 -69.24 -17.69
C MET A 1 10.81 -67.85 -17.48
N LYS A 2 12.15 -67.78 -17.32
CA LYS A 2 13.08 -66.60 -17.24
C LYS A 2 12.85 -65.57 -16.10
N GLN A 3 13.66 -65.52 -15.03
CA GLN A 3 15.07 -65.04 -14.87
C GLN A 3 15.27 -63.53 -15.16
N ASN A 4 15.55 -62.71 -14.15
CA ASN A 4 16.94 -62.38 -13.75
C ASN A 4 17.02 -61.55 -12.46
N TYR A 5 18.13 -61.76 -11.76
CA TYR A 5 18.55 -61.31 -10.44
C TYR A 5 19.72 -60.30 -10.54
N ILE A 6 20.04 -59.62 -9.41
CA ILE A 6 21.42 -59.27 -8.94
C ILE A 6 22.10 -58.07 -9.67
N LEU A 7 22.85 -57.12 -9.09
CA LEU A 7 23.55 -56.91 -7.80
C LEU A 7 24.00 -55.42 -7.72
N HIS A 8 24.26 -54.87 -6.52
CA HIS A 8 25.62 -54.41 -6.15
C HIS A 8 25.74 -54.20 -4.63
N TYR A 9 26.72 -54.90 -4.06
CA TYR A 9 27.22 -54.85 -2.69
C TYR A 9 28.29 -53.76 -2.53
N CYS A 10 28.50 -53.26 -1.31
CA CYS A 10 29.80 -53.39 -0.63
C CYS A 10 29.72 -53.04 0.87
N LEU A 11 30.25 -53.97 1.67
CA LEU A 11 30.49 -53.93 3.12
C LEU A 11 31.67 -52.98 3.47
N ILE A 12 31.78 -52.60 4.76
CA ILE A 12 32.88 -53.00 5.66
C ILE A 12 32.49 -52.67 7.11
N ALA A 13 32.72 -53.64 8.00
CA ALA A 13 32.62 -53.57 9.46
C ALA A 13 34.00 -53.88 10.07
N LEU A 14 34.32 -53.32 11.25
CA LEU A 14 35.25 -53.82 12.28
C LEU A 14 35.34 -52.77 13.42
N PHE A 15 34.74 -52.95 14.61
CA PHE A 15 35.19 -53.69 15.81
C PHE A 15 36.51 -53.22 16.46
N LEU A 16 36.46 -52.71 17.69
CA LEU A 16 36.88 -53.42 18.92
C LEU A 16 36.72 -52.56 20.20
N ALA A 17 36.26 -53.22 21.26
CA ALA A 17 36.11 -52.77 22.64
C ALA A 17 37.42 -52.96 23.45
N PHE A 18 37.54 -52.33 24.63
CA PHE A 18 37.97 -52.98 25.89
C PHE A 18 37.68 -52.09 27.12
N SER A 19 37.49 -52.80 28.23
CA SER A 19 36.97 -52.52 29.58
C SER A 19 37.88 -51.76 30.56
N SER A 20 37.32 -51.18 31.65
CA SER A 20 37.55 -51.65 33.05
C SER A 20 37.09 -50.62 34.12
N CYS A 21 36.64 -51.15 35.27
CA CYS A 21 36.16 -50.47 36.48
C CYS A 21 37.28 -50.02 37.46
N SER A 22 36.91 -49.11 38.38
CA SER A 22 36.97 -49.21 39.86
C SER A 22 37.76 -48.13 40.65
N LYS A 23 37.06 -47.55 41.66
CA LYS A 23 37.47 -47.28 43.07
C LYS A 23 38.64 -46.32 43.35
N ASP A 24 38.75 -45.55 44.44
CA ASP A 24 38.01 -45.27 45.69
C ASP A 24 38.59 -43.90 46.21
N GLU A 25 37.87 -43.23 47.13
CA GLU A 25 38.29 -42.45 48.35
C GLU A 25 39.76 -41.98 48.54
N SER A 26 40.17 -40.95 49.29
CA SER A 26 39.61 -39.88 50.15
C SER A 26 40.81 -39.00 50.63
N ASP A 27 40.53 -38.02 51.50
CA ASP A 27 41.40 -37.31 52.47
C ASP A 27 42.06 -35.96 52.10
N ILE A 28 41.59 -34.82 52.63
CA ILE A 28 41.70 -34.22 54.01
C ILE A 28 43.05 -33.50 54.17
N THR A 29 43.27 -32.31 54.76
CA THR A 29 42.54 -31.14 55.30
C THR A 29 43.64 -30.22 55.87
N GLU A 30 43.52 -28.89 55.81
CA GLU A 30 44.06 -27.93 56.81
C GLU A 30 43.46 -26.54 56.53
N GLN A 31 42.38 -26.17 57.22
CA GLN A 31 42.27 -25.37 58.46
C GLN A 31 42.29 -23.83 58.29
N GLN A 32 41.11 -23.26 58.58
CA GLN A 32 40.67 -21.86 58.82
C GLN A 32 41.34 -21.24 60.07
N PRO A 33 41.19 -19.92 60.43
CA PRO A 33 39.95 -19.13 60.49
C PRO A 33 40.16 -17.63 60.07
N GLU A 34 39.25 -16.66 60.06
CA GLU A 34 37.83 -16.46 60.35
C GLU A 34 37.49 -15.08 59.74
N SER A 35 36.35 -14.92 59.06
CA SER A 35 35.55 -13.70 59.16
C SER A 35 34.11 -14.03 58.83
N VAL A 36 33.27 -14.04 59.86
CA VAL A 36 31.82 -14.22 59.76
C VAL A 36 31.20 -13.00 59.09
N VAL A 37 30.50 -13.18 57.96
CA VAL A 37 29.37 -12.32 57.56
C VAL A 37 28.33 -13.20 56.85
N ALA A 38 27.07 -13.03 57.28
CA ALA A 38 25.89 -13.84 56.99
C ALA A 38 25.47 -13.93 55.51
N GLU A 39 24.77 -15.01 55.14
CA GLU A 39 23.76 -14.94 54.07
C GLU A 39 22.65 -13.99 54.53
N PRO A 40 22.35 -12.94 53.77
CA PRO A 40 21.25 -12.99 52.79
C PRO A 40 21.58 -12.08 51.56
N ASP A 41 20.84 -11.95 50.47
CA ASP A 41 19.50 -12.31 50.02
C ASP A 41 19.64 -12.59 48.50
N PHE A 42 18.73 -13.37 47.93
CA PHE A 42 18.51 -13.32 46.48
C PHE A 42 18.10 -11.89 46.10
N VAL A 43 19.06 -11.09 45.62
CA VAL A 43 18.74 -9.85 44.92
C VAL A 43 18.35 -10.24 43.50
N GLU A 44 17.08 -9.99 43.18
CA GLU A 44 16.54 -9.91 41.82
C GLU A 44 17.50 -9.11 40.93
N ASN A 45 18.31 -9.80 40.15
CA ASN A 45 19.03 -9.19 39.05
C ASN A 45 18.16 -9.28 37.80
N ASP A 46 17.26 -8.31 37.66
CA ASP A 46 16.29 -8.16 36.57
C ASP A 46 16.91 -7.68 35.24
N GLY A 47 18.23 -7.56 35.16
CA GLY A 47 18.89 -7.12 33.92
C GLY A 47 18.80 -5.62 33.66
N SER A 48 18.52 -4.81 34.67
CA SER A 48 18.55 -3.34 34.61
C SER A 48 19.96 -2.73 34.44
N GLN A 49 21.03 -3.54 34.48
CA GLN A 49 22.42 -3.09 34.30
C GLN A 49 22.75 -2.87 32.81
N GLY A 50 22.26 -1.76 32.27
CA GLY A 50 22.44 -1.32 30.88
C GLY A 50 21.32 -0.40 30.38
N LEU A 51 20.24 -0.30 31.16
CA LEU A 51 19.05 0.53 30.92
C LEU A 51 18.86 1.48 32.10
N GLU A 52 19.78 2.41 32.31
CA GLU A 52 19.52 3.48 33.28
C GLU A 52 18.54 4.52 32.70
N GLY A 53 17.51 4.83 33.49
CA GLY A 53 16.69 6.05 33.38
C GLY A 53 15.48 5.98 32.44
N ASP A 54 15.67 5.75 31.14
CA ASP A 54 14.69 6.19 30.13
C ASP A 54 13.74 5.10 29.60
N GLU A 55 14.08 3.81 29.68
CA GLU A 55 13.20 2.73 29.17
C GLU A 55 12.10 2.31 30.15
N LYS A 56 12.34 2.30 31.48
CA LYS A 56 11.24 2.20 32.47
C LYS A 56 10.21 3.33 32.27
N ARG A 57 10.70 4.52 31.86
CA ARG A 57 9.90 5.72 31.58
C ARG A 57 8.97 5.59 30.37
N ALA A 58 9.37 4.84 29.34
CA ALA A 58 8.54 4.56 28.16
C ALA A 58 7.51 3.43 28.39
N GLU A 59 7.84 2.48 29.28
CA GLU A 59 6.91 1.44 29.70
C GLU A 59 5.79 2.00 30.60
N GLU A 60 6.09 3.01 31.43
CA GLU A 60 5.15 3.78 32.27
C GLU A 60 4.48 4.99 31.59
N GLU A 61 4.58 5.18 30.26
CA GLU A 61 3.84 6.26 29.58
C GLU A 61 2.32 5.97 29.61
N GLU A 62 1.60 6.61 30.54
CA GLU A 62 0.14 6.72 30.57
C GLU A 62 -0.38 7.70 29.50
N ALA A 63 -1.56 7.42 28.96
CA ALA A 63 -2.16 8.22 27.90
C ALA A 63 -2.59 9.62 28.41
N PRO A 64 -2.44 10.69 27.61
CA PRO A 64 -2.95 12.01 27.98
C PRO A 64 -4.49 12.02 28.05
N LEU A 65 -5.04 12.82 28.97
CA LEU A 65 -6.48 12.96 29.20
C LEU A 65 -7.22 13.54 27.97
N LEU A 66 -8.46 13.10 27.73
CA LEU A 66 -9.30 13.40 26.55
C LEU A 66 -9.53 14.89 26.25
N THR A 67 -9.21 15.79 27.17
CA THR A 67 -9.38 17.25 27.06
C THR A 67 -8.16 17.98 26.49
N GLU A 68 -7.07 17.28 26.17
CA GLU A 68 -5.86 17.92 25.64
C GLU A 68 -5.84 17.90 24.11
N THR A 69 -6.13 19.06 23.51
CA THR A 69 -5.91 19.33 22.08
C THR A 69 -4.81 20.37 21.91
N ASN A 70 -4.04 20.16 20.84
CA ASN A 70 -2.95 20.99 20.32
C ASN A 70 -1.60 20.76 21.00
N GLN A 71 -0.57 20.63 20.15
CA GLN A 71 0.85 20.42 20.44
C GLN A 71 1.22 20.63 21.93
N LYS A 72 1.44 19.53 22.66
CA LYS A 72 2.17 19.57 23.93
C LYS A 72 3.48 18.82 23.78
N GLY A 73 4.58 19.56 23.92
CA GLY A 73 5.88 18.99 24.23
C GLY A 73 5.81 18.35 25.61
N TYR A 74 5.75 17.03 25.65
CA TYR A 74 5.88 16.27 26.90
C TYR A 74 7.38 16.03 27.09
N TRP A 75 8.00 16.72 28.05
CA TRP A 75 9.43 16.63 28.40
C TRP A 75 10.42 16.87 27.24
N ASN A 76 10.42 18.09 26.69
CA ASN A 76 11.43 18.60 25.73
C ASN A 76 11.51 17.91 24.36
N TYR A 77 10.52 17.11 23.94
CA TYR A 77 10.53 16.48 22.62
C TYR A 77 9.25 16.75 21.83
N ASP A 78 9.41 17.27 20.61
CA ASP A 78 8.32 17.60 19.70
C ASP A 78 7.81 16.33 19.00
N TYR A 79 6.54 15.99 19.24
CA TYR A 79 5.83 14.92 18.54
C TYR A 79 4.35 15.29 18.31
N THR A 80 3.75 14.68 17.29
CA THR A 80 2.32 14.81 16.98
C THR A 80 1.55 13.61 17.52
N LEU A 81 0.54 13.88 18.35
CA LEU A 81 -0.38 12.87 18.85
C LEU A 81 -1.48 12.59 17.82
N LEU A 82 -1.56 11.34 17.36
CA LEU A 82 -2.52 10.87 16.39
C LEU A 82 -3.72 10.23 17.09
N LYS A 83 -4.92 10.57 16.62
CA LYS A 83 -6.18 9.92 16.98
C LYS A 83 -6.63 9.00 15.84
N PRO A 84 -7.25 7.84 16.14
CA PRO A 84 -7.88 7.05 15.10
C PRO A 84 -8.93 7.88 14.36
N SER A 85 -8.90 7.82 13.03
CA SER A 85 -9.92 8.41 12.18
C SER A 85 -11.19 7.56 12.18
N GLU A 86 -12.33 8.19 11.90
CA GLU A 86 -13.62 7.53 11.68
C GLU A 86 -13.70 6.86 10.29
N LEU A 87 -12.75 7.14 9.40
CA LEU A 87 -12.69 6.56 8.05
C LEU A 87 -12.61 5.03 8.09
N SER A 88 -13.51 4.40 7.34
CA SER A 88 -13.50 2.97 7.10
C SER A 88 -12.43 2.58 6.07
N GLN A 89 -12.24 1.27 5.86
CA GLN A 89 -11.30 0.82 4.82
C GLN A 89 -11.82 1.05 3.40
N SER A 90 -13.14 1.07 3.20
CA SER A 90 -13.73 1.43 1.92
C SER A 90 -13.52 2.90 1.64
N ASP A 91 -13.67 3.77 2.64
CA ASP A 91 -13.48 5.21 2.46
C ASP A 91 -12.04 5.50 2.04
N VAL A 92 -11.05 4.93 2.75
CA VAL A 92 -9.63 5.05 2.36
C VAL A 92 -9.35 4.43 0.98
N LYS A 93 -10.04 3.36 0.61
CA LYS A 93 -9.88 2.73 -0.72
C LYS A 93 -10.40 3.64 -1.83
N ASN A 94 -11.46 4.39 -1.57
CA ASN A 94 -12.08 5.30 -2.53
C ASN A 94 -11.32 6.63 -2.64
N LEU A 95 -10.66 7.08 -1.57
CA LEU A 95 -9.90 8.34 -1.56
C LEU A 95 -8.50 8.23 -2.18
N ARG A 96 -7.85 7.06 -2.09
CA ARG A 96 -6.42 6.92 -2.42
C ARG A 96 -6.10 7.07 -3.91
N CYS A 97 -4.93 7.64 -4.21
CA CYS A 97 -4.42 7.87 -5.56
C CYS A 97 -4.13 6.59 -6.36
N LYS A 98 -3.39 5.62 -5.79
CA LYS A 98 -3.07 4.32 -6.45
C LYS A 98 -3.10 3.16 -5.43
N GLU A 99 -2.31 2.12 -5.67
CA GLU A 99 -2.27 0.94 -4.79
C GLU A 99 -1.62 1.22 -3.44
N SER A 100 -2.20 0.62 -2.39
CA SER A 100 -1.62 0.70 -1.05
C SER A 100 -0.40 -0.22 -0.89
N LYS A 101 0.64 0.29 -0.25
CA LYS A 101 1.80 -0.48 0.17
C LYS A 101 1.50 -1.22 1.47
N VAL A 102 1.69 -2.54 1.48
CA VAL A 102 1.38 -3.38 2.65
C VAL A 102 2.66 -3.92 3.27
N MET A 103 2.86 -3.64 4.56
CA MET A 103 4.00 -4.11 5.33
C MET A 103 3.56 -5.01 6.49
N PRO A 104 4.13 -6.21 6.66
CA PRO A 104 3.80 -7.06 7.79
C PRO A 104 4.36 -6.48 9.10
N LEU A 105 3.57 -6.53 10.17
CA LEU A 105 4.04 -6.29 11.53
C LEU A 105 4.60 -7.61 12.07
N LEU A 106 5.89 -7.64 12.37
CA LEU A 106 6.60 -8.86 12.78
C LEU A 106 7.19 -8.73 14.20
N VAL A 107 7.29 -9.85 14.93
CA VAL A 107 7.82 -9.92 16.30
C VAL A 107 8.74 -11.14 16.47
N GLY A 108 9.67 -11.05 17.44
CA GLY A 108 10.60 -12.12 17.82
C GLY A 108 11.59 -12.56 16.72
N GLN A 109 12.67 -13.22 17.11
CA GLN A 109 13.72 -13.70 16.20
C GLN A 109 13.20 -14.49 14.99
N ASN A 110 12.10 -15.25 15.16
CA ASN A 110 11.48 -16.02 14.08
C ASN A 110 10.60 -15.20 13.13
N LYS A 111 10.62 -13.86 13.23
CA LYS A 111 9.87 -12.94 12.37
C LYS A 111 8.38 -13.30 12.30
N LYS A 112 7.78 -13.66 13.45
CA LYS A 112 6.37 -14.08 13.53
C LYS A 112 5.47 -12.89 13.18
N LYS A 113 4.58 -13.09 12.22
CA LYS A 113 3.60 -12.06 11.85
C LYS A 113 2.51 -11.92 12.91
N VAL A 114 2.29 -10.69 13.33
CA VAL A 114 1.26 -10.31 14.31
C VAL A 114 0.23 -9.33 13.77
N GLY A 115 0.45 -8.84 12.56
CA GLY A 115 -0.43 -7.90 11.89
C GLY A 115 0.19 -7.35 10.61
N LYS A 116 -0.29 -6.18 10.20
CA LYS A 116 0.23 -5.40 9.07
C LYS A 116 -0.07 -3.91 9.22
N VAL A 117 0.73 -3.11 8.53
CA VAL A 117 0.50 -1.69 8.24
C VAL A 117 0.21 -1.57 6.75
N ILE A 118 -0.82 -0.82 6.40
CA ILE A 118 -1.20 -0.51 5.03
C ILE A 118 -1.03 1.00 4.88
N VAL A 119 -0.26 1.43 3.88
CA VAL A 119 0.03 2.83 3.61
C VAL A 119 -0.47 3.20 2.22
N SER A 120 -1.17 4.32 2.13
CA SER A 120 -1.59 4.96 0.88
C SER A 120 -1.75 6.47 1.11
N ASN A 121 -1.86 7.25 0.04
CA ASN A 121 -2.17 8.67 0.12
C ASN A 121 -3.28 9.06 -0.86
N ASP A 122 -3.99 10.14 -0.56
CA ASP A 122 -4.67 10.98 -1.54
C ASP A 122 -3.80 12.23 -1.83
N ASP A 123 -4.36 13.28 -2.44
CA ASP A 123 -3.63 14.51 -2.75
C ASP A 123 -3.20 15.33 -1.52
N GLU A 124 -3.87 15.14 -0.38
CA GLU A 124 -3.68 15.97 0.81
C GLU A 124 -3.07 15.21 1.98
N ASN A 125 -3.33 13.91 2.09
CA ASN A 125 -3.17 13.12 3.30
C ASN A 125 -2.54 11.76 3.04
N LEU A 126 -1.66 11.37 3.95
CA LEU A 126 -1.14 10.03 4.10
C LEU A 126 -2.02 9.23 5.09
N TYR A 127 -2.44 8.05 4.68
CA TYR A 127 -3.22 7.11 5.47
C TYR A 127 -2.35 5.94 5.92
N LEU A 128 -2.23 5.74 7.25
CA LEU A 128 -1.62 4.56 7.83
C LEU A 128 -2.66 3.72 8.55
N THR A 129 -3.03 2.59 7.95
CA THR A 129 -3.97 1.64 8.56
C THR A 129 -3.21 0.47 9.20
N PHE A 130 -3.25 0.43 10.52
CA PHE A 130 -2.74 -0.69 11.31
C PHE A 130 -3.82 -1.75 11.46
N LYS A 131 -3.47 -3.03 11.30
CA LYS A 131 -4.35 -4.18 11.51
C LYS A 131 -3.63 -5.30 12.25
N ALA A 132 -4.16 -5.72 13.39
CA ALA A 132 -3.68 -6.86 14.15
C ALA A 132 -4.31 -8.19 13.66
N ASP A 133 -3.56 -9.28 13.77
CA ASP A 133 -4.01 -10.62 13.38
C ASP A 133 -4.74 -11.37 14.51
N LYS A 134 -5.73 -12.20 14.16
CA LYS A 134 -6.42 -13.16 15.05
C LYS A 134 -6.80 -12.53 16.40
N ASN A 135 -6.30 -13.07 17.52
CA ASN A 135 -6.59 -12.67 18.91
C ASN A 135 -5.65 -11.58 19.46
N LYS A 136 -4.95 -10.83 18.59
CA LYS A 136 -4.02 -9.77 18.99
C LYS A 136 -4.61 -8.37 18.95
N PHE A 137 -4.13 -7.46 19.78
CA PHE A 137 -4.65 -6.10 19.94
C PHE A 137 -3.50 -5.09 20.03
N MET A 138 -3.57 -4.00 19.28
CA MET A 138 -2.57 -2.94 19.30
C MET A 138 -2.86 -1.97 20.44
N LYS A 139 -1.86 -1.73 21.27
CA LYS A 139 -1.96 -0.96 22.52
C LYS A 139 -1.29 0.40 22.42
N LYS A 140 -0.12 0.45 21.76
CA LYS A 140 0.64 1.67 21.46
C LYS A 140 1.10 1.64 20.01
N VAL A 141 1.22 2.80 19.37
CA VAL A 141 1.80 2.97 18.04
C VAL A 141 2.78 4.14 18.10
N TYR A 142 3.98 3.91 17.59
CA TYR A 142 5.00 4.94 17.41
C TYR A 142 5.41 4.92 15.93
N LEU A 143 5.43 6.09 15.33
CA LEU A 143 5.67 6.28 13.90
C LEU A 143 6.77 7.31 13.72
N TYR A 144 7.85 6.92 13.05
CA TYR A 144 8.78 7.86 12.44
C TYR A 144 8.43 7.99 10.97
N ILE A 145 8.28 9.22 10.48
CA ILE A 145 8.10 9.54 9.07
C ILE A 145 9.03 10.70 8.72
N GLY A 146 9.99 10.47 7.85
CA GLY A 146 10.94 11.51 7.46
C GLY A 146 12.13 10.96 6.68
N GLU A 147 13.21 11.72 6.60
CA GLU A 147 14.41 11.30 5.87
C GLU A 147 15.06 10.07 6.50
N LYS A 148 15.65 9.22 5.67
CA LYS A 148 16.34 7.99 6.10
C LYS A 148 17.49 8.25 7.07
N GLY A 149 18.29 9.28 6.82
CA GLY A 149 19.45 9.62 7.65
C GLY A 149 19.09 10.12 9.05
N ASN A 150 17.85 10.57 9.24
CA ASN A 150 17.40 11.20 10.48
C ASN A 150 16.62 10.24 11.39
N ILE A 151 16.49 8.97 11.00
CA ILE A 151 15.82 7.97 11.85
C ILE A 151 16.59 7.88 13.17
N PRO A 152 15.95 8.16 14.32
CA PRO A 152 16.66 8.28 15.56
C PRO A 152 16.96 6.89 16.12
N PHE A 153 18.17 6.40 15.90
CA PHE A 153 18.65 5.13 16.46
C PHE A 153 19.57 5.34 17.67
N TYR A 154 19.59 4.36 18.57
CA TYR A 154 20.68 4.15 19.52
C TYR A 154 21.92 3.61 18.79
N SER A 155 23.08 3.61 19.46
CA SER A 155 24.31 3.04 18.91
C SER A 155 24.20 1.54 18.63
N ASN A 156 23.36 0.83 19.41
CA ASN A 156 22.99 -0.55 19.17
C ASN A 156 21.95 -0.71 18.03
N GLY A 157 21.60 0.39 17.36
CA GLY A 157 20.66 0.48 16.24
C GLY A 157 19.19 0.20 16.55
N PHE A 158 18.82 0.03 17.82
CA PHE A 158 17.42 0.07 18.21
C PHE A 158 16.86 1.50 18.04
N PRO A 159 15.65 1.69 17.48
CA PRO A 159 15.08 3.01 17.35
C PRO A 159 14.70 3.64 18.70
N LYS A 160 15.07 4.90 18.89
CA LYS A 160 14.69 5.76 20.00
C LYS A 160 13.22 6.15 19.84
N LEU A 161 12.31 5.26 20.25
CA LEU A 161 10.86 5.42 20.06
C LEU A 161 10.31 6.74 20.60
N TRP A 162 10.90 7.27 21.67
CA TRP A 162 10.49 8.55 22.26
C TRP A 162 10.77 9.77 21.34
N LYS A 163 11.75 9.67 20.44
CA LYS A 163 12.09 10.67 19.40
C LYS A 163 11.24 10.57 18.13
N PHE A 164 10.31 9.62 18.06
CA PHE A 164 9.47 9.46 16.88
C PHE A 164 8.47 10.64 16.81
N ASN A 165 8.34 11.22 15.62
CA ASN A 165 7.56 12.43 15.39
C ASN A 165 6.04 12.22 15.41
N PHE A 166 5.58 10.97 15.42
CA PHE A 166 4.16 10.64 15.53
C PHE A 166 3.91 9.52 16.55
N LYS A 167 2.90 9.70 17.40
CA LYS A 167 2.53 8.72 18.44
C LYS A 167 1.02 8.53 18.49
N ALA A 168 0.55 7.32 18.78
CA ALA A 168 -0.86 7.03 19.05
C ALA A 168 -1.00 6.03 20.20
N PHE A 169 -1.96 6.29 21.09
CA PHE A 169 -2.24 5.48 22.27
C PHE A 169 -3.67 4.90 22.19
N PRO A 170 -3.91 3.87 21.36
CA PRO A 170 -5.21 3.22 21.23
C PRO A 170 -5.66 2.40 22.46
N TYR A 171 -5.03 2.58 23.62
CA TYR A 171 -5.32 1.80 24.83
C TYR A 171 -6.74 2.01 25.38
N TYR A 172 -7.38 3.13 25.05
CA TYR A 172 -8.68 3.57 25.59
C TYR A 172 -9.82 2.52 25.54
N PHE A 173 -9.71 1.44 24.75
CA PHE A 173 -10.70 0.34 24.66
C PHE A 173 -10.13 -1.07 24.84
N GLY A 174 -9.07 -1.26 25.64
CA GLY A 174 -8.45 -2.59 25.78
C GLY A 174 -7.55 -2.98 24.60
N GLY A 175 -7.15 -1.99 23.79
CA GLY A 175 -6.38 -2.13 22.56
C GLY A 175 -7.27 -2.30 21.34
N THR A 176 -6.77 -1.92 20.16
CA THR A 176 -7.55 -1.96 18.92
C THR A 176 -7.09 -3.06 17.97
N LYS A 177 -8.04 -3.68 17.27
CA LYS A 177 -7.75 -4.59 16.15
C LYS A 177 -7.31 -3.84 14.91
N LYS A 178 -7.83 -2.64 14.72
CA LYS A 178 -7.66 -1.86 13.50
C LYS A 178 -7.80 -0.38 13.82
N ALA A 179 -6.88 0.43 13.33
CA ALA A 179 -6.96 1.87 13.41
C ALA A 179 -6.33 2.47 12.15
N THR A 180 -6.96 3.52 11.64
CA THR A 180 -6.44 4.33 10.54
C THR A 180 -6.04 5.68 11.10
N TYR A 181 -4.83 6.11 10.80
CA TYR A 181 -4.32 7.43 11.15
C TYR A 181 -4.12 8.24 9.88
N VAL A 182 -4.51 9.51 9.94
CA VAL A 182 -4.44 10.48 8.85
C VAL A 182 -3.34 11.48 9.18
N ILE A 183 -2.40 11.67 8.28
CA ILE A 183 -1.27 12.59 8.45
C ILE A 183 -1.24 13.51 7.22
N PRO A 184 -1.40 14.84 7.38
CA PRO A 184 -1.33 15.76 6.26
C PRO A 184 0.04 15.65 5.56
N LEU A 185 0.06 15.52 4.23
CA LEU A 185 1.30 15.45 3.45
C LEU A 185 2.13 16.72 3.61
N SER A 186 1.47 17.87 3.79
CA SER A 186 2.10 19.16 4.12
C SER A 186 2.91 19.16 5.42
N SER A 187 2.68 18.20 6.32
CA SER A 187 3.48 18.05 7.55
C SER A 187 4.78 17.27 7.34
N ILE A 188 4.93 16.56 6.21
CA ILE A 188 6.08 15.73 5.90
C ILE A 188 7.07 16.47 4.99
N ASN A 189 6.57 17.28 4.04
CA ASN A 189 7.37 18.10 3.12
C ASN A 189 8.47 17.33 2.36
N LEU A 190 8.20 16.07 1.99
CA LEU A 190 9.08 15.20 1.21
C LEU A 190 8.26 14.38 0.22
N ASP A 191 8.74 14.26 -1.03
CA ASP A 191 8.11 13.41 -2.03
C ASP A 191 8.33 11.91 -1.73
N CYS A 192 9.47 11.58 -1.16
CA CYS A 192 9.81 10.23 -0.69
C CYS A 192 10.39 10.30 0.71
N PHE A 193 9.94 9.41 1.60
CA PHE A 193 10.34 9.38 3.00
C PHE A 193 10.39 7.94 3.53
N GLU A 194 11.13 7.73 4.61
CA GLU A 194 11.17 6.45 5.33
C GLU A 194 10.14 6.43 6.45
N ILE A 195 9.39 5.33 6.52
CA ILE A 195 8.44 5.06 7.59
C ILE A 195 9.00 3.97 8.50
N VAL A 196 9.17 4.27 9.79
CA VAL A 196 9.37 3.25 10.82
C VAL A 196 8.08 3.13 11.62
N ALA A 197 7.40 2.00 11.48
CA ALA A 197 6.13 1.76 12.16
C ALA A 197 6.26 0.73 13.25
N TYR A 198 6.16 1.17 14.51
CA TYR A 198 6.16 0.34 15.71
C TYR A 198 4.76 0.21 16.29
N SER A 199 4.44 -0.95 16.85
CA SER A 199 3.29 -1.12 17.74
C SER A 199 3.57 -2.08 18.89
N LYS A 200 3.09 -1.75 20.09
CA LYS A 200 2.98 -2.70 21.20
C LYS A 200 1.71 -3.53 20.99
N VAL A 201 1.86 -4.84 20.81
CA VAL A 201 0.77 -5.76 20.47
C VAL A 201 0.55 -6.76 21.59
N TYR A 202 -0.64 -6.74 22.18
CA TYR A 202 -1.09 -7.73 23.17
C TYR A 202 -1.69 -8.96 22.46
N ASP A 203 -1.27 -10.16 22.82
CA ASP A 203 -1.83 -11.41 22.33
C ASP A 203 -2.63 -12.08 23.45
N LYS A 204 -3.95 -12.17 23.25
CA LYS A 204 -4.87 -12.70 24.26
C LYS A 204 -4.68 -14.20 24.50
N ASP A 205 -4.17 -14.94 23.51
CA ASP A 205 -4.01 -16.40 23.61
C ASP A 205 -2.83 -16.76 24.53
N SER A 206 -1.75 -15.99 24.44
CA SER A 206 -0.52 -16.20 25.22
C SER A 206 -0.38 -15.25 26.41
N ASN A 207 -1.29 -14.29 26.56
CA ASN A 207 -1.16 -13.15 27.47
C ASN A 207 0.14 -12.34 27.31
N CYS A 208 0.80 -12.44 26.15
CA CYS A 208 2.06 -11.76 25.90
C CYS A 208 1.86 -10.35 25.32
N LEU A 209 2.82 -9.47 25.63
CA LEU A 209 2.97 -8.17 24.97
C LEU A 209 4.21 -8.19 24.08
N TYR A 210 4.02 -7.91 22.80
CA TYR A 210 5.09 -7.90 21.80
C TYR A 210 5.42 -6.49 21.33
N SER A 211 6.70 -6.21 21.16
CA SER A 211 7.17 -5.06 20.38
C SER A 211 7.21 -5.46 18.90
N ALA A 212 6.22 -4.99 18.13
CA ALA A 212 6.08 -5.28 16.71
C ALA A 212 6.49 -4.08 15.88
N PHE A 213 7.04 -4.34 14.70
CA PHE A 213 7.25 -3.28 13.72
C PHE A 213 7.02 -3.77 12.29
N ALA A 214 6.75 -2.83 11.39
CA ALA A 214 6.66 -3.07 9.96
C ALA A 214 8.00 -3.55 9.39
N TYR A 215 8.01 -4.54 8.51
CA TYR A 215 9.26 -5.14 8.02
C TYR A 215 9.36 -5.07 6.49
N ASN A 216 10.51 -4.57 6.01
CA ASN A 216 10.93 -4.66 4.62
C ASN A 216 12.07 -5.69 4.48
N LYS A 217 11.87 -6.71 3.65
CA LYS A 217 12.83 -7.82 3.46
C LYS A 217 14.19 -7.42 2.89
N ASN A 218 14.28 -6.27 2.21
CA ASN A 218 15.49 -5.82 1.52
C ASN A 218 16.41 -4.93 2.38
N LEU A 219 16.00 -4.58 3.61
CA LEU A 219 16.73 -3.65 4.48
C LEU A 219 16.93 -4.30 5.86
N THR A 220 17.89 -5.21 5.98
CA THR A 220 18.21 -5.90 7.24
C THR A 220 19.45 -5.28 7.90
N GLN A 221 19.36 -4.97 9.20
CA GLN A 221 20.52 -4.80 10.08
C GLN A 221 20.36 -5.72 11.29
N GLU A 222 21.48 -6.29 11.73
CA GLU A 222 21.59 -7.23 12.85
C GLU A 222 21.80 -6.49 14.16
N TYR A 223 21.05 -6.84 15.20
CA TYR A 223 21.21 -6.26 16.55
C TYR A 223 21.07 -7.33 17.63
N TYR A 224 21.80 -7.12 18.73
CA TYR A 224 21.85 -8.02 19.88
C TYR A 224 21.19 -7.38 21.11
N TYR A 225 20.07 -7.92 21.58
CA TYR A 225 19.40 -7.48 22.80
C TYR A 225 18.60 -8.64 23.43
N SER A 226 18.70 -8.85 24.75
CA SER A 226 18.07 -9.97 25.46
C SER A 226 17.45 -9.49 26.78
N TYR A 227 16.20 -9.87 27.07
CA TYR A 227 15.52 -9.57 28.34
C TYR A 227 14.60 -10.70 28.82
N TYR A 228 14.69 -11.08 30.09
CA TYR A 228 14.08 -12.27 30.67
C TYR A 228 12.56 -12.12 30.92
N SER A 229 11.71 -12.55 29.98
CA SER A 229 10.31 -12.88 30.24
C SER A 229 9.82 -13.89 29.20
N GLY A 230 8.92 -14.81 29.53
CA GLY A 230 8.45 -15.92 28.65
C GLY A 230 7.74 -15.52 27.34
N CYS A 231 7.90 -14.28 26.87
CA CYS A 231 7.41 -13.75 25.61
C CYS A 231 8.60 -13.48 24.66
N PHE A 232 8.52 -14.01 23.43
CA PHE A 232 9.61 -14.14 22.44
C PHE A 232 10.69 -13.02 22.40
N TYR A 233 11.95 -13.46 22.31
CA TYR A 233 13.19 -12.67 22.36
C TYR A 233 13.67 -12.19 20.98
N TYR A 234 14.44 -11.09 20.98
CA TYR A 234 14.82 -10.30 19.82
C TYR A 234 16.22 -10.66 19.30
N LYS A 235 16.31 -11.03 18.02
CA LYS A 235 17.49 -10.80 17.16
C LYS A 235 17.00 -10.35 15.78
N ASP A 236 17.73 -9.40 15.19
CA ASP A 236 17.64 -8.84 13.82
C ASP A 236 16.45 -7.92 13.46
N TRP A 237 16.66 -6.60 13.46
CA TRP A 237 15.57 -5.65 13.16
C TRP A 237 16.00 -4.24 12.72
N VAL A 238 16.10 -3.97 11.41
CA VAL A 238 15.73 -2.65 10.86
C VAL A 238 14.52 -2.82 9.95
N ARG A 239 13.59 -1.88 10.12
CA ARG A 239 12.13 -2.03 9.93
C ARG A 239 11.56 -0.73 9.34
N SER A 240 12.39 0.02 8.63
CA SER A 240 11.92 1.14 7.84
C SER A 240 11.49 0.65 6.46
N PHE A 241 10.56 1.36 5.85
CA PHE A 241 10.27 1.19 4.44
C PHE A 241 10.06 2.56 3.83
N GLU A 242 10.72 2.77 2.70
CA GLU A 242 10.51 3.95 1.89
C GLU A 242 9.07 3.99 1.37
N TYR A 243 8.48 5.17 1.32
CA TYR A 243 7.23 5.45 0.66
C TYR A 243 7.40 6.75 -0.13
N CYS A 244 7.03 6.72 -1.41
CA CYS A 244 6.94 7.91 -2.23
C CYS A 244 5.47 8.27 -2.41
N VAL A 245 5.14 9.55 -2.26
CA VAL A 245 3.82 10.11 -2.49
C VAL A 245 3.39 9.75 -3.91
N GLN A 246 2.24 9.09 -4.01
CA GLN A 246 1.67 8.70 -5.29
C GLN A 246 0.83 9.85 -5.82
N LYS A 247 0.93 10.16 -7.12
CA LYS A 247 0.05 11.13 -7.76
C LYS A 247 -1.36 10.56 -7.92
N CYS A 248 -2.38 11.32 -7.55
CA CYS A 248 -3.78 11.00 -7.89
C CYS A 248 -3.99 11.37 -9.36
N GLU A 249 -3.69 10.42 -10.23
CA GLU A 249 -4.13 10.49 -11.63
C GLU A 249 -5.39 9.64 -11.68
N ALA A 250 -6.53 10.28 -11.93
CA ALA A 250 -7.78 9.57 -12.10
C ALA A 250 -7.63 8.59 -13.28
N GLU A 251 -8.03 7.34 -13.09
CA GLU A 251 -7.80 6.28 -14.09
C GLU A 251 -8.55 6.65 -15.37
N CYS A 252 -7.84 6.74 -16.49
CA CYS A 252 -8.45 7.01 -17.78
C CYS A 252 -8.99 5.70 -18.35
N ILE A 253 -10.32 5.55 -18.32
CA ILE A 253 -11.04 4.40 -18.85
C ILE A 253 -11.39 4.61 -20.32
N GLN A 254 -11.54 3.51 -21.06
CA GLN A 254 -11.88 3.55 -22.47
C GLN A 254 -13.38 3.87 -22.67
N ALA A 255 -13.65 4.75 -23.63
CA ALA A 255 -14.99 5.12 -24.09
C ALA A 255 -15.06 5.06 -25.62
N TYR A 256 -16.26 4.82 -26.15
CA TYR A 256 -16.49 4.52 -27.56
C TYR A 256 -17.66 5.32 -28.12
N GLY A 257 -17.52 5.85 -29.33
CA GLY A 257 -18.61 6.45 -30.09
C GLY A 257 -19.48 5.39 -30.74
N TYR A 258 -20.76 5.32 -30.36
CA TYR A 258 -21.73 4.39 -30.93
C TYR A 258 -23.13 5.00 -30.94
N HIS A 259 -23.86 4.82 -32.04
CA HIS A 259 -25.26 5.21 -32.15
C HIS A 259 -26.07 4.02 -32.68
N ASP A 260 -27.26 3.77 -32.15
CA ASP A 260 -28.05 2.57 -32.44
C ASP A 260 -28.40 2.35 -33.93
N ALA A 261 -28.69 3.43 -34.66
CA ALA A 261 -29.13 3.40 -36.05
C ALA A 261 -28.00 3.20 -37.06
N CYS A 262 -26.76 3.56 -36.72
CA CYS A 262 -25.64 3.60 -37.67
C CYS A 262 -24.32 3.04 -37.12
N GLY A 263 -24.32 2.62 -35.86
CA GLY A 263 -23.24 1.95 -35.17
C GLY A 263 -23.19 0.48 -35.51
N ILE A 264 -21.97 -0.03 -35.68
CA ILE A 264 -21.66 -1.41 -36.02
C ILE A 264 -20.52 -1.82 -35.10
N CYS A 265 -20.73 -2.86 -34.31
CA CYS A 265 -19.67 -3.48 -33.51
C CYS A 265 -19.33 -4.85 -34.07
N GLU A 266 -18.05 -5.09 -34.32
CA GLU A 266 -17.53 -6.38 -34.79
C GLU A 266 -16.12 -6.59 -34.25
N ASN A 267 -15.84 -7.77 -33.68
CA ASN A 267 -14.57 -8.07 -33.00
C ASN A 267 -14.19 -7.03 -31.93
N ASP A 268 -15.18 -6.57 -31.16
CA ASP A 268 -15.04 -5.54 -30.11
C ASP A 268 -14.57 -4.17 -30.64
N VAL A 269 -14.68 -3.92 -31.95
CA VAL A 269 -14.39 -2.63 -32.57
C VAL A 269 -15.69 -1.93 -32.96
N PHE A 270 -15.91 -0.77 -32.35
CA PHE A 270 -17.05 0.09 -32.60
C PHE A 270 -16.77 1.01 -33.81
N ASN A 271 -17.62 0.91 -34.82
CA ASN A 271 -17.59 1.78 -36.00
C ASN A 271 -18.94 2.46 -36.16
N THR A 272 -18.95 3.69 -36.63
CA THR A 272 -20.16 4.38 -37.06
C THR A 272 -20.10 4.66 -38.56
N PHE A 273 -21.17 4.33 -39.27
CA PHE A 273 -21.31 4.64 -40.70
C PHE A 273 -22.12 5.91 -40.88
N LEU A 274 -21.59 6.90 -41.59
CA LEU A 274 -22.33 8.12 -41.90
C LEU A 274 -22.36 8.39 -43.40
N ALA A 275 -23.58 8.55 -43.91
CA ALA A 275 -23.78 8.98 -45.29
C ALA A 275 -23.63 10.49 -45.42
N TYR A 276 -22.85 10.99 -46.38
CA TYR A 276 -22.69 12.44 -46.53
C TYR A 276 -23.96 13.15 -46.92
N GLY A 277 -24.85 12.52 -47.70
CA GLY A 277 -26.17 13.10 -48.00
C GLY A 277 -26.98 13.35 -46.73
N PHE A 278 -26.86 12.45 -45.74
CA PHE A 278 -27.50 12.61 -44.44
C PHE A 278 -26.86 13.75 -43.63
N ILE A 279 -25.53 13.77 -43.48
CA ILE A 279 -24.84 14.82 -42.73
C ILE A 279 -25.04 16.20 -43.38
N ALA A 280 -25.00 16.28 -44.71
CA ALA A 280 -25.27 17.50 -45.46
C ALA A 280 -26.69 18.01 -45.22
N GLY A 281 -27.68 17.11 -45.13
CA GLY A 281 -29.05 17.47 -44.76
C GLY A 281 -29.20 18.03 -43.34
N GLN A 282 -28.29 17.68 -42.42
CA GLN A 282 -28.25 18.27 -41.08
C GLN A 282 -27.51 19.62 -41.04
N GLY A 283 -26.62 19.87 -41.98
CA GLY A 283 -25.82 21.11 -42.05
C GLY A 283 -24.98 21.34 -40.79
N GLU A 284 -24.93 22.59 -40.32
CA GLU A 284 -24.18 22.98 -39.12
C GLU A 284 -24.77 22.43 -37.82
N ARG A 285 -26.05 22.04 -37.79
CA ARG A 285 -26.67 21.41 -36.61
C ARG A 285 -26.03 20.05 -36.31
N GLY A 286 -25.62 19.34 -37.36
CA GLY A 286 -25.00 18.04 -37.27
C GLY A 286 -25.89 16.93 -36.72
N PHE A 287 -25.23 15.81 -36.42
CA PHE A 287 -25.81 14.59 -35.88
C PHE A 287 -24.99 14.14 -34.67
N ASN A 288 -25.66 13.67 -33.62
CA ASN A 288 -25.01 13.24 -32.39
C ASN A 288 -24.82 11.72 -32.41
N ILE A 289 -23.69 11.29 -31.87
CA ILE A 289 -23.34 9.89 -31.61
C ILE A 289 -23.03 9.81 -30.12
N GLU A 290 -23.60 8.85 -29.41
CA GLU A 290 -23.37 8.66 -27.98
C GLU A 290 -21.95 8.19 -27.71
N ILE A 291 -21.36 8.66 -26.60
CA ILE A 291 -20.10 8.14 -26.07
C ILE A 291 -20.45 7.19 -24.93
N LEU A 292 -20.03 5.93 -25.06
CA LEU A 292 -20.39 4.85 -24.15
C LEU A 292 -19.16 4.31 -23.41
N THR A 293 -19.33 4.01 -22.12
CA THR A 293 -18.36 3.26 -21.31
C THR A 293 -18.89 1.89 -20.90
N ASN A 294 -17.97 1.03 -20.44
CA ASN A 294 -18.26 -0.31 -19.93
C ASN A 294 -19.02 -1.27 -20.89
N PRO A 295 -18.76 -1.29 -22.21
CA PRO A 295 -19.33 -2.34 -23.05
C PRO A 295 -18.70 -3.71 -22.71
N ASN A 296 -19.51 -4.77 -22.76
CA ASN A 296 -19.01 -6.14 -22.63
C ASN A 296 -18.84 -6.75 -24.03
N GLY A 297 -17.69 -6.47 -24.64
CA GLY A 297 -17.50 -6.69 -26.08
C GLY A 297 -18.47 -5.82 -26.88
N CYS A 298 -19.25 -6.44 -27.78
CA CYS A 298 -20.31 -5.74 -28.52
C CYS A 298 -21.67 -5.62 -27.80
N ASP A 299 -21.79 -6.12 -26.56
CA ASP A 299 -23.00 -5.93 -25.75
C ASP A 299 -22.95 -4.59 -25.00
N ILE A 300 -23.84 -3.69 -25.40
CA ILE A 300 -23.97 -2.34 -24.84
C ILE A 300 -25.14 -2.20 -23.84
N SER A 301 -25.83 -3.30 -23.49
CA SER A 301 -27.04 -3.24 -22.65
C SER A 301 -26.81 -2.65 -21.26
N ASN A 302 -25.59 -2.77 -20.74
CA ASN A 302 -25.16 -2.21 -19.44
C ASN A 302 -24.19 -1.04 -19.60
N SER A 303 -24.05 -0.50 -20.81
CA SER A 303 -23.18 0.64 -21.05
C SER A 303 -23.76 1.92 -20.45
N THR A 304 -22.90 2.89 -20.15
CA THR A 304 -23.28 4.20 -19.64
C THR A 304 -22.96 5.25 -20.70
N GLU A 305 -23.94 6.08 -21.08
CA GLU A 305 -23.71 7.28 -21.88
C GLU A 305 -23.03 8.33 -20.99
N VAL A 306 -21.89 8.85 -21.46
CA VAL A 306 -21.03 9.79 -20.72
C VAL A 306 -20.75 11.06 -21.53
N GLY A 307 -21.44 11.24 -22.65
CA GLY A 307 -21.23 12.34 -23.56
C GLY A 307 -21.65 12.02 -24.98
N ARG A 308 -21.33 12.95 -25.90
CA ARG A 308 -21.74 12.90 -27.30
C ARG A 308 -20.64 13.39 -28.24
N ILE A 309 -20.64 12.85 -29.45
CA ILE A 309 -19.87 13.32 -30.59
C ILE A 309 -20.85 13.94 -31.58
N ASN A 310 -20.76 15.26 -31.78
CA ASN A 310 -21.50 15.94 -32.85
C ASN A 310 -20.66 15.93 -34.13
N VAL A 311 -21.26 15.43 -35.22
CA VAL A 311 -20.70 15.44 -36.57
C VAL A 311 -21.53 16.39 -37.43
N SER A 312 -20.95 17.52 -37.85
CA SER A 312 -21.64 18.55 -38.63
C SER A 312 -20.92 18.86 -39.96
N SER A 313 -21.71 19.22 -40.98
CA SER A 313 -21.17 19.66 -42.26
C SER A 313 -20.95 21.16 -42.25
N ILE A 314 -19.70 21.59 -42.26
CA ILE A 314 -19.32 23.01 -42.25
C ILE A 314 -19.05 23.57 -43.66
N SER A 315 -18.76 22.69 -44.63
CA SER A 315 -18.64 23.06 -46.04
C SER A 315 -18.94 21.87 -46.95
N GLU A 316 -18.88 22.04 -48.26
CA GLU A 316 -18.99 20.93 -49.22
C GLU A 316 -17.87 19.90 -49.04
N THR A 317 -16.71 20.28 -48.53
CA THR A 317 -15.51 19.45 -48.44
C THR A 317 -15.09 19.10 -47.01
N LYS A 318 -15.70 19.68 -45.98
CA LYS A 318 -15.27 19.50 -44.59
C LYS A 318 -16.40 19.11 -43.64
N LEU A 319 -16.03 18.34 -42.63
CA LEU A 319 -16.84 18.04 -41.45
C LEU A 319 -16.17 18.60 -40.20
N ARG A 320 -16.98 19.00 -39.23
CA ARG A 320 -16.54 19.26 -37.86
C ARG A 320 -16.95 18.10 -36.98
N ILE A 321 -16.00 17.61 -36.19
CA ILE A 321 -16.20 16.59 -35.16
C ILE A 321 -16.02 17.29 -33.81
N LYS A 322 -17.05 17.26 -32.97
CA LYS A 322 -17.02 17.87 -31.64
C LYS A 322 -17.39 16.83 -30.59
N TYR A 323 -16.47 16.59 -29.66
CA TYR A 323 -16.69 15.78 -28.47
C TYR A 323 -17.15 16.69 -27.33
N GLU A 324 -18.19 16.25 -26.63
CA GLU A 324 -18.76 16.90 -25.45
C GLU A 324 -19.08 15.83 -24.41
N LEU A 325 -18.34 15.81 -23.30
CA LEU A 325 -18.60 14.92 -22.18
C LEU A 325 -19.61 15.52 -21.21
N ASP A 326 -20.38 14.66 -20.56
CA ASP A 326 -21.31 15.04 -19.52
C ASP A 326 -20.58 15.46 -18.24
N ALA A 327 -21.28 16.19 -17.37
CA ALA A 327 -20.74 16.61 -16.10
C ALA A 327 -20.28 15.40 -15.26
N GLY A 328 -19.06 15.47 -14.72
CA GLY A 328 -18.42 14.37 -13.99
C GLY A 328 -17.44 13.56 -14.83
N TYR A 329 -17.27 13.87 -16.12
CA TYR A 329 -16.30 13.20 -16.99
C TYR A 329 -15.37 14.18 -17.71
N GLU A 330 -14.10 13.83 -17.83
CA GLU A 330 -13.09 14.60 -18.57
C GLU A 330 -12.29 13.72 -19.53
N MET A 331 -11.93 14.23 -20.71
CA MET A 331 -11.12 13.50 -21.70
C MET A 331 -9.63 13.59 -21.38
N CYS A 332 -8.98 12.43 -21.34
CA CYS A 332 -7.52 12.30 -21.22
C CYS A 332 -6.85 12.13 -22.59
N GLU A 333 -7.46 11.34 -23.47
CA GLU A 333 -6.91 10.98 -24.77
C GLU A 333 -8.05 10.81 -25.78
N LEU A 334 -7.78 11.12 -27.03
CA LEU A 334 -8.70 10.94 -28.14
C LEU A 334 -7.99 10.22 -29.29
N SER A 335 -8.66 9.24 -29.88
CA SER A 335 -8.25 8.50 -31.06
C SER A 335 -9.44 8.37 -32.00
N PHE A 336 -9.40 9.13 -33.10
CA PHE A 336 -10.43 9.14 -34.11
C PHE A 336 -9.85 8.63 -35.43
N ASN A 337 -10.34 7.50 -35.93
CA ASN A 337 -9.93 6.93 -37.20
C ASN A 337 -11.09 6.99 -38.18
N TYR A 338 -10.82 7.31 -39.45
CA TYR A 338 -11.88 7.34 -40.47
C TYR A 338 -11.41 6.93 -41.87
N GLY A 339 -12.37 6.43 -42.67
CA GLY A 339 -12.11 5.91 -44.00
C GLY A 339 -13.37 5.62 -44.80
N ALA A 340 -13.17 5.22 -46.05
CA ALA A 340 -14.26 4.81 -46.94
C ALA A 340 -14.79 3.40 -46.63
N PHE A 341 -14.02 2.60 -45.88
CA PHE A 341 -14.31 1.21 -45.58
C PHE A 341 -14.19 0.96 -44.08
N ARG A 342 -15.10 0.12 -43.55
CA ARG A 342 -15.20 -0.21 -42.12
C ARG A 342 -13.89 -0.69 -41.49
N PHE A 343 -13.11 -1.50 -42.20
CA PHE A 343 -11.86 -2.08 -41.68
C PHE A 343 -10.61 -1.38 -42.24
N THR A 344 -10.78 -0.27 -42.94
CA THR A 344 -9.67 0.45 -43.57
C THR A 344 -9.91 1.94 -43.43
N THR A 345 -9.50 2.44 -42.26
CA THR A 345 -9.57 3.84 -41.85
C THR A 345 -8.17 4.45 -41.85
N PRO A 346 -7.61 4.81 -43.02
CA PRO A 346 -6.22 5.25 -43.13
C PRO A 346 -5.96 6.63 -42.50
N ASN A 347 -7.01 7.41 -42.29
CA ASN A 347 -6.90 8.74 -41.72
C ASN A 347 -7.15 8.67 -40.22
N ASN A 348 -6.34 9.37 -39.44
CA ASN A 348 -6.47 9.43 -38.00
C ASN A 348 -6.28 10.85 -37.47
N VAL A 349 -6.93 11.14 -36.35
CA VAL A 349 -6.71 12.30 -35.49
C VAL A 349 -6.53 11.75 -34.09
N SER A 350 -5.38 12.03 -33.48
CA SER A 350 -5.11 11.67 -32.09
C SER A 350 -4.70 12.90 -31.30
N GLN A 351 -5.16 12.99 -30.05
CA GLN A 351 -4.84 14.07 -29.15
C GLN A 351 -4.66 13.52 -27.73
N GLN A 352 -3.56 13.87 -27.10
CA GLN A 352 -3.33 13.66 -25.66
C GLN A 352 -3.51 14.98 -24.94
N PHE A 353 -4.22 14.98 -23.81
CA PHE A 353 -4.50 16.20 -23.05
C PHE A 353 -3.66 16.24 -21.77
N ASP A 354 -2.76 17.23 -21.65
CA ASP A 354 -1.98 17.47 -20.43
C ASP A 354 -2.87 17.95 -19.27
N THR A 355 -3.97 18.63 -19.60
CA THR A 355 -5.04 19.00 -18.68
C THR A 355 -6.33 18.41 -19.23
N PRO A 356 -7.00 17.49 -18.51
CA PRO A 356 -8.24 16.88 -18.99
C PRO A 356 -9.28 17.94 -19.34
N THR A 357 -10.11 17.66 -20.35
CA THR A 357 -11.10 18.62 -20.88
C THR A 357 -12.45 17.96 -21.11
N THR A 358 -13.53 18.70 -20.90
CA THR A 358 -14.90 18.23 -21.16
C THR A 358 -15.32 18.40 -22.62
N THR A 359 -14.60 19.22 -23.41
CA THR A 359 -14.91 19.41 -24.82
C THR A 359 -13.66 19.52 -25.68
N TYR A 360 -13.76 19.01 -26.91
CA TYR A 360 -12.72 19.12 -27.93
C TYR A 360 -13.34 19.09 -29.32
N SER A 361 -12.84 19.90 -30.25
CA SER A 361 -13.34 19.93 -31.63
C SER A 361 -12.22 20.00 -32.65
N PHE A 362 -12.38 19.29 -33.75
CA PHE A 362 -11.47 19.32 -34.89
C PHE A 362 -12.23 19.20 -36.20
N GLU A 363 -11.55 19.50 -37.30
CA GLU A 363 -12.10 19.39 -38.66
C GLU A 363 -11.44 18.23 -39.40
N ILE A 364 -12.22 17.55 -40.24
CA ILE A 364 -11.73 16.52 -41.16
C ILE A 364 -12.21 16.81 -42.58
N ASP A 365 -11.46 16.34 -43.57
CA ASP A 365 -11.85 16.41 -44.97
C ASP A 365 -12.85 15.29 -45.32
N LYS A 366 -13.84 15.62 -46.14
CA LYS A 366 -14.74 14.63 -46.74
C LYS A 366 -13.99 13.84 -47.81
N LEU A 367 -14.05 12.53 -47.70
CA LEU A 367 -13.50 11.60 -48.68
C LEU A 367 -14.29 11.67 -50.01
N THR A 368 -13.63 12.06 -51.09
CA THR A 368 -14.29 12.25 -52.40
C THR A 368 -14.99 10.98 -52.88
N GLY A 369 -16.28 11.10 -53.22
CA GLY A 369 -17.05 10.04 -53.89
C GLY A 369 -17.50 8.87 -53.02
N THR A 370 -17.37 8.95 -51.69
CA THR A 370 -17.75 7.85 -50.78
C THR A 370 -18.21 8.35 -49.42
N ASN A 371 -19.12 7.60 -48.79
CA ASN A 371 -19.50 7.82 -47.38
C ASN A 371 -18.35 7.47 -46.43
N ILE A 372 -18.50 7.82 -45.15
CA ILE A 372 -17.46 7.69 -44.12
C ILE A 372 -17.82 6.60 -43.11
N TYR A 373 -16.83 5.79 -42.77
CA TYR A 373 -16.79 4.97 -41.56
C TYR A 373 -15.84 5.64 -40.58
N MET A 374 -16.25 5.73 -39.33
CA MET A 374 -15.45 6.28 -38.24
C MET A 374 -15.35 5.28 -37.09
N ASN A 375 -14.14 5.07 -36.57
CA ASN A 375 -13.90 4.48 -35.27
C ASN A 375 -13.52 5.63 -34.33
N SER A 376 -14.34 5.85 -33.31
CA SER A 376 -14.19 6.94 -32.35
C SER A 376 -13.94 6.39 -30.97
N GLU A 377 -12.69 6.48 -30.54
CA GLU A 377 -12.21 6.06 -29.25
C GLU A 377 -11.78 7.30 -28.45
N ALA A 378 -12.13 7.32 -27.17
CA ALA A 378 -11.63 8.29 -26.22
C ALA A 378 -11.21 7.58 -24.94
N LYS A 379 -10.23 8.12 -24.23
CA LYS A 379 -10.03 7.79 -22.82
C LYS A 379 -10.54 8.92 -21.99
N ILE A 380 -11.37 8.60 -21.01
CA ILE A 380 -12.00 9.57 -20.13
C ILE A 380 -11.75 9.19 -18.68
N THR A 381 -11.87 10.16 -17.79
CA THR A 381 -11.79 9.92 -16.37
C THR A 381 -13.01 10.46 -15.65
N GLU A 382 -13.41 9.79 -14.57
CA GLU A 382 -14.47 10.24 -13.69
C GLU A 382 -13.90 11.25 -12.69
N VAL A 383 -14.46 12.45 -12.70
CA VAL A 383 -14.10 13.49 -11.74
C VAL A 383 -14.95 13.30 -10.50
N SER A 384 -14.29 12.98 -9.38
CA SER A 384 -14.96 12.97 -8.08
C SER A 384 -15.26 14.42 -7.69
N ASN A 385 -16.55 14.78 -7.67
CA ASN A 385 -17.00 16.09 -7.18
C ASN A 385 -16.69 16.32 -5.70
#